data_AF-A0A0D8FW33-F1
#
_entry.id   AF-A0A0D8FW33-F1
#
_cell.length_a   1.000
_cell.length_b   1.000
_cell.length_c   1.000
_cell.angle_alpha   90.00
_cell.angle_beta   90.00
_cell.angle_gamma   90.00
#
_symmetry.space_group_name_H-M   'P 1'
#
loop_
_entity.id
_entity.type
_entity.pdbx_description
1 polymer ?
#
loop_
_entity_poly.entity_id
_entity_poly.type
_entity_poly.pdbx_seq_one_letter_code
_entity_poly.pdbx_strand_id
1 'polypeptide(L)'
;MGKWYITAELSYLHGEPYRNESSYIEGDDLGERELHLDPDCLLWPGFVDFNTHLASDGERNLGLHPSDLICFGVSGAADIGTLGCDYISTVSTTVMNFPRKQCISLLPQGLIAHPIPPRHQGMIPEAGEQIHQVCQPSGGDVLGIKIRPGQYGRRDDRALLAGGVCAADSLGVRLMVHFTDTFLLLASIVAALQPRDVLTRVFHGLLGPILVNDYSDSAIADAVFRGIVSDVGHRSTHIFRSAFQRVRAEICWQT
;
A
#
# COMPACT_ATOMS: atom_id res chain seq x y z
N MET A 1 -8.00 33.47 8.55
CA MET A 1 -8.53 32.21 9.10
C MET A 1 -10.05 32.29 9.14
N GLY A 2 -10.72 31.55 8.28
CA GLY A 2 -12.18 31.41 8.27
C GLY A 2 -12.60 29.95 8.24
N LYS A 3 -13.89 29.68 8.42
CA LYS A 3 -14.44 28.33 8.55
C LYS A 3 -15.55 28.04 7.55
N TRP A 4 -15.54 26.81 7.05
CA TRP A 4 -16.66 26.25 6.30
C TRP A 4 -17.36 25.24 7.19
N TYR A 5 -18.59 25.53 7.58
CA TYR A 5 -19.44 24.64 8.37
C TYR A 5 -20.19 23.71 7.43
N ILE A 6 -20.21 22.42 7.76
CA ILE A 6 -20.77 21.36 6.92
C ILE A 6 -21.79 20.60 7.77
N THR A 7 -23.00 20.49 7.23
CA THR A 7 -24.09 19.70 7.81
C THR A 7 -24.54 18.64 6.83
N ALA A 8 -24.78 17.43 7.33
CA ALA A 8 -25.18 16.28 6.53
C ALA A 8 -26.03 15.31 7.35
N GLU A 9 -27.12 14.81 6.76
CA GLU A 9 -28.00 13.83 7.41
C GLU A 9 -27.31 12.47 7.64
N LEU A 10 -26.38 12.10 6.74
CA LEU A 10 -25.61 10.86 6.85
C LEU A 10 -24.12 11.11 6.64
N SER A 11 -23.36 10.97 7.73
CA SER A 11 -21.90 11.02 7.76
C SER A 11 -21.32 9.71 8.29
N TYR A 12 -20.04 9.46 8.02
CA TYR A 12 -19.33 8.30 8.55
C TYR A 12 -18.07 8.75 9.30
N LEU A 13 -17.80 8.14 10.44
CA LEU A 13 -16.54 8.29 11.16
C LEU A 13 -16.16 6.95 11.78
N HIS A 14 -14.92 6.49 11.56
CA HIS A 14 -14.45 5.17 12.00
C HIS A 14 -15.33 4.00 11.53
N GLY A 15 -15.97 4.13 10.36
CA GLY A 15 -16.86 3.12 9.80
C GLY A 15 -18.30 3.18 10.32
N GLU A 16 -18.58 4.02 11.32
CA GLU A 16 -19.90 4.14 11.93
C GLU A 16 -20.69 5.32 11.34
N PRO A 17 -21.96 5.10 10.96
CA PRO A 17 -22.81 6.18 10.48
C PRO A 17 -23.28 7.08 11.64
N TYR A 18 -23.32 8.39 11.40
CA TYR A 18 -23.84 9.36 12.36
C TYR A 18 -24.44 10.57 11.62
N ARG A 19 -25.33 11.30 12.32
CA ARG A 19 -25.86 12.58 11.84
C ARG A 19 -24.87 13.69 12.15
N ASN A 20 -24.53 14.51 11.16
CA ASN A 20 -23.52 15.53 11.31
C ASN A 20 -24.13 16.92 11.31
N GLU A 21 -24.10 17.53 12.50
CA GLU A 21 -24.76 18.81 12.75
C GLU A 21 -23.78 20.00 12.74
N SER A 22 -22.46 19.76 12.74
CA SER A 22 -21.50 20.86 12.96
C SER A 22 -20.03 20.58 12.60
N SER A 23 -19.73 19.74 11.60
CA SER A 23 -18.33 19.59 11.18
C SER A 23 -17.84 20.85 10.48
N TYR A 24 -16.54 21.13 10.53
CA TYR A 24 -15.98 22.29 9.85
C TYR A 24 -14.59 22.01 9.28
N ILE A 25 -14.25 22.78 8.26
CA ILE A 25 -12.89 22.90 7.73
C ILE A 25 -12.43 24.33 8.00
N GLU A 26 -11.20 24.50 8.50
CA GLU A 26 -10.59 25.81 8.73
C GLU A 26 -9.36 26.02 7.85
N GLY A 27 -9.08 27.27 7.52
CA GLY A 27 -7.93 27.62 6.70
C GLY A 27 -7.69 29.13 6.66
N ASP A 28 -6.44 29.53 6.46
CA ASP A 28 -6.02 30.93 6.50
C ASP A 28 -6.72 31.79 5.43
N ASP A 29 -6.87 31.23 4.23
CA ASP A 29 -7.49 31.86 3.05
C ASP A 29 -8.97 31.47 2.86
N LEU A 30 -9.57 30.79 3.84
CA LEU A 30 -11.01 30.52 3.83
C LEU A 30 -11.77 31.73 4.38
N GLY A 31 -12.89 32.09 3.74
CA GLY A 31 -13.94 32.93 4.33
C GLY A 31 -14.99 32.08 5.06
N GLU A 32 -15.92 32.71 5.76
CA GLU A 32 -17.04 32.03 6.42
C GLU A 32 -18.07 31.51 5.40
N ARG A 33 -18.42 30.23 5.49
CA ARG A 33 -19.47 29.61 4.67
C ARG A 33 -20.22 28.52 5.42
N GLU A 34 -21.48 28.33 5.06
CA GLU A 34 -22.29 27.19 5.47
C GLU A 34 -22.63 26.33 4.26
N LEU A 35 -22.42 25.02 4.39
CA LEU A 35 -22.72 24.00 3.40
C LEU A 35 -23.72 23.02 4.01
N HIS A 36 -24.89 22.95 3.38
CA HIS A 36 -25.92 21.96 3.69
C HIS A 36 -25.93 20.93 2.57
N LEU A 37 -25.55 19.70 2.88
CA LEU A 37 -25.60 18.62 1.90
C LEU A 37 -27.04 18.12 1.74
N ASP A 38 -27.39 17.71 0.53
CA ASP A 38 -28.69 17.08 0.27
C ASP A 38 -28.84 15.77 1.08
N PRO A 39 -30.06 15.36 1.45
CA PRO A 39 -30.26 14.18 2.32
C PRO A 39 -29.71 12.86 1.79
N ASP A 40 -29.50 12.74 0.48
CA ASP A 40 -28.93 11.58 -0.20
C ASP A 40 -27.40 11.64 -0.35
N CYS A 41 -26.78 12.77 0.00
CA CYS A 41 -25.34 12.92 0.01
C CYS A 41 -24.72 12.24 1.23
N LEU A 42 -23.57 11.58 1.01
CA LEU A 42 -22.77 10.98 2.06
C LEU A 42 -21.55 11.85 2.34
N LEU A 43 -21.30 12.13 3.61
CA LEU A 43 -20.07 12.77 4.05
C LEU A 43 -19.13 11.73 4.67
N TRP A 44 -17.93 11.63 4.10
CA TRP A 44 -16.87 10.73 4.56
C TRP A 44 -15.61 11.52 4.93
N PRO A 45 -14.75 11.00 5.82
CA PRO A 45 -13.37 11.43 5.89
C PRO A 45 -12.73 11.21 4.52
N GLY A 46 -11.77 12.06 4.14
CA GLY A 46 -11.05 11.86 2.90
C GLY A 46 -10.41 10.47 2.83
N PHE A 47 -10.46 9.84 1.66
CA PHE A 47 -9.98 8.48 1.49
C PHE A 47 -8.46 8.41 1.57
N VAL A 48 -7.95 7.27 2.02
CA VAL A 48 -6.51 6.97 2.01
C VAL A 48 -6.25 5.82 1.05
N ASP A 49 -5.44 6.07 0.02
CA ASP A 49 -4.99 5.01 -0.89
C ASP A 49 -3.66 4.42 -0.41
N PHE A 50 -3.72 3.20 0.12
CA PHE A 50 -2.55 2.53 0.69
C PHE A 50 -1.61 1.92 -0.37
N ASN A 51 -2.01 1.77 -1.64
CA ASN A 51 -1.14 1.16 -2.65
C ASN A 51 -0.98 1.99 -3.91
N THR A 52 -0.26 3.11 -3.77
CA THR A 52 0.08 3.99 -4.89
C THR A 52 1.55 3.92 -5.29
N HIS A 53 1.83 4.47 -6.47
CA HIS A 53 3.15 4.92 -6.89
C HIS A 53 3.03 6.42 -7.16
N LEU A 54 3.69 7.26 -6.38
CA LEU A 54 3.59 8.71 -6.50
C LEU A 54 4.74 9.22 -7.37
N ALA A 55 4.43 10.12 -8.29
CA ALA A 55 5.44 10.78 -9.12
C ALA A 55 6.27 11.73 -8.25
N SER A 56 7.57 11.48 -8.15
CA SER A 56 8.55 12.45 -7.68
C SER A 56 9.32 13.08 -8.84
N ASP A 57 10.08 14.13 -8.57
CA ASP A 57 10.95 14.78 -9.55
C ASP A 57 11.87 13.74 -10.23
N GLY A 58 11.56 13.41 -11.49
CA GLY A 58 12.31 12.44 -12.30
C GLY A 58 11.54 11.19 -12.78
N GLU A 59 10.36 10.88 -12.21
CA GLU A 59 9.70 9.58 -12.43
C GLU A 59 8.31 9.68 -13.07
N ARG A 60 8.28 9.87 -14.40
CA ARG A 60 7.02 10.05 -15.14
C ARG A 60 6.39 8.77 -15.69
N ASN A 61 7.05 7.61 -15.59
CA ASN A 61 6.59 6.40 -16.28
C ASN A 61 5.59 5.55 -15.48
N LEU A 62 5.55 5.68 -14.15
CA LEU A 62 4.67 4.88 -13.28
C LEU A 62 3.91 5.74 -12.26
N GLY A 63 4.48 6.87 -11.84
CA GLY A 63 3.96 7.68 -10.74
C GLY A 63 2.70 8.48 -11.11
N LEU A 64 1.77 8.59 -10.16
CA LEU A 64 0.63 9.50 -10.19
C LEU A 64 0.98 10.82 -9.51
N HIS A 65 0.45 11.93 -10.03
CA HIS A 65 0.58 13.20 -9.33
C HIS A 65 -0.48 13.27 -8.21
N PRO A 66 -0.20 13.86 -7.04
CA PRO A 66 -1.18 13.98 -5.96
C PRO A 66 -2.51 14.64 -6.36
N SER A 67 -2.49 15.56 -7.33
CA SER A 67 -3.73 16.15 -7.87
C SER A 67 -4.68 15.12 -8.47
N ASP A 68 -4.14 14.06 -9.08
CA ASP A 68 -4.94 13.01 -9.68
C ASP A 68 -5.70 12.24 -8.59
N LEU A 69 -5.08 12.04 -7.42
CA LEU A 69 -5.68 11.38 -6.26
C LEU A 69 -6.76 12.25 -5.59
N ILE A 70 -6.48 13.54 -5.40
CA ILE A 70 -7.42 14.49 -4.78
C ILE A 70 -8.73 14.57 -5.57
N CYS A 71 -8.67 14.53 -6.90
CA CYS A 71 -9.85 14.50 -7.77
C CYS A 71 -10.77 13.29 -7.53
N PHE A 72 -10.26 12.20 -6.93
CA PHE A 72 -11.05 11.03 -6.55
C PHE A 72 -11.42 10.99 -5.06
N GLY A 73 -11.24 12.11 -4.33
CA GLY A 73 -11.53 12.19 -2.90
C GLY A 73 -10.47 11.54 -2.01
N VAL A 74 -9.29 11.23 -2.56
CA VAL A 74 -8.16 10.69 -1.80
C VAL A 74 -7.38 11.86 -1.19
N SER A 75 -7.35 11.93 0.15
CA SER A 75 -6.68 12.99 0.91
C SER A 75 -5.33 12.57 1.49
N GLY A 76 -4.95 11.30 1.34
CA GLY A 76 -3.62 10.82 1.68
C GLY A 76 -3.30 9.49 0.99
N ALA A 77 -2.01 9.16 0.86
CA ALA A 77 -1.62 7.91 0.24
C ALA A 77 -0.35 7.31 0.82
N ALA A 78 -0.09 6.03 0.49
CA ALA A 78 1.21 5.42 0.69
C ALA A 78 1.87 5.10 -0.66
N ASP A 79 3.11 5.55 -0.83
CA ASP A 79 3.98 5.14 -1.93
C ASP A 79 4.59 3.78 -1.60
N ILE A 80 4.32 2.76 -2.42
CA ILE A 80 4.71 1.39 -2.09
C ILE A 80 5.90 0.95 -2.94
N GLY A 81 7.07 1.52 -2.64
CA GLY A 81 8.34 1.08 -3.22
C GLY A 81 8.56 1.55 -4.65
N THR A 82 8.08 2.75 -4.98
CA THR A 82 8.51 3.46 -6.20
C THR A 82 10.02 3.67 -6.16
N LEU A 83 10.53 4.07 -5.00
CA LEU A 83 11.96 4.22 -4.73
C LEU A 83 12.54 3.04 -3.95
N GLY A 84 13.76 2.70 -4.32
CA GLY A 84 14.61 1.74 -3.60
C GLY A 84 15.64 2.42 -2.72
N CYS A 85 16.41 1.60 -1.99
CA CYS A 85 17.42 2.08 -1.04
C CYS A 85 18.50 2.98 -1.65
N ASP A 86 18.84 2.82 -2.94
CA ASP A 86 19.89 3.62 -3.58
C ASP A 86 19.43 5.04 -3.93
N TYR A 87 18.11 5.24 -4.09
CA TYR A 87 17.55 6.49 -4.63
C TYR A 87 16.70 7.26 -3.61
N ILE A 88 16.25 6.60 -2.56
CA ILE A 88 15.34 7.20 -1.57
C ILE A 88 15.94 8.45 -0.89
N SER A 89 17.27 8.55 -0.75
CA SER A 89 17.96 9.72 -0.20
C SER A 89 18.13 10.86 -1.21
N THR A 90 17.98 10.58 -2.50
CA THR A 90 18.21 11.53 -3.60
C THR A 90 16.96 12.31 -3.98
N VAL A 91 15.78 11.84 -3.55
CA VAL A 91 14.50 12.44 -3.87
C VAL A 91 14.05 13.33 -2.73
N SER A 92 13.86 14.62 -3.01
CA SER A 92 13.27 15.55 -2.06
C SER A 92 11.82 15.16 -1.82
N THR A 93 11.51 14.64 -0.63
CA THR A 93 10.13 14.27 -0.29
C THR A 93 9.26 15.50 -0.04
N THR A 94 9.86 16.65 0.25
CA THR A 94 9.23 17.91 0.64
C THR A 94 8.40 18.57 -0.48
N VAL A 95 8.57 18.17 -1.75
CA VAL A 95 8.00 18.92 -2.89
C VAL A 95 6.49 18.72 -3.06
N MET A 96 5.89 17.67 -2.47
CA MET A 96 4.45 17.45 -2.55
C MET A 96 3.77 17.86 -1.25
N ASN A 97 2.98 18.94 -1.29
CA ASN A 97 2.02 19.30 -0.23
C ASN A 97 0.84 18.32 -0.20
N PHE A 98 1.11 17.05 0.08
CA PHE A 98 0.12 15.97 0.13
C PHE A 98 0.48 14.98 1.25
N PRO A 99 -0.45 14.70 2.19
CA PRO A 99 -0.20 13.74 3.26
C PRO A 99 0.17 12.37 2.69
N ARG A 100 1.39 11.91 2.98
CA ARG A 100 1.83 10.62 2.47
C ARG A 100 2.75 9.88 3.41
N LYS A 101 2.80 8.57 3.19
CA LYS A 101 3.80 7.68 3.76
C LYS A 101 4.44 6.84 2.66
N GLN A 102 5.46 6.05 2.99
CA GLN A 102 6.16 5.26 1.99
C GLN A 102 6.63 3.90 2.52
N CYS A 103 6.71 2.91 1.64
CA CYS A 103 7.48 1.69 1.86
C CYS A 103 8.74 1.75 0.99
N ILE A 104 9.88 1.31 1.53
CA ILE A 104 11.13 1.27 0.78
C ILE A 104 11.20 -0.04 0.01
N SER A 105 11.45 0.02 -1.30
CA SER A 105 11.67 -1.18 -2.09
C SER A 105 13.03 -1.80 -1.77
N LEU A 106 13.06 -3.12 -1.62
CA LEU A 106 14.32 -3.86 -1.54
C LEU A 106 15.01 -3.96 -2.91
N LEU A 107 14.33 -3.64 -4.01
CA LEU A 107 14.99 -3.43 -5.29
C LEU A 107 15.80 -2.13 -5.20
N PRO A 108 17.10 -2.09 -5.50
CA PRO A 108 17.92 -0.92 -5.20
C PRO A 108 17.45 0.39 -5.87
N GLN A 109 16.99 0.30 -7.12
CA GLN A 109 16.37 1.41 -7.88
C GLN A 109 14.86 1.52 -7.66
N GLY A 110 14.24 0.66 -6.85
CA GLY A 110 12.78 0.56 -6.77
C GLY A 110 12.15 0.16 -8.10
N LEU A 111 11.13 0.92 -8.53
CA LEU A 111 10.41 0.73 -9.78
C LEU A 111 10.70 1.79 -10.83
N ILE A 112 11.78 2.57 -10.67
CA ILE A 112 12.25 3.56 -11.65
C ILE A 112 12.38 2.94 -13.06
N ALA A 113 12.94 1.73 -13.15
CA ALA A 113 13.18 1.00 -14.40
C ALA A 113 12.00 0.12 -14.86
N HIS A 114 10.78 0.36 -14.37
CA HIS A 114 9.59 -0.40 -14.78
C HIS A 114 9.38 -0.34 -16.32
N PRO A 115 9.00 -1.46 -17.00
CA PRO A 115 8.49 -2.72 -16.46
C PRO A 115 9.53 -3.79 -16.15
N ILE A 116 10.82 -3.58 -16.45
CA ILE A 116 11.87 -4.59 -16.28
C ILE A 116 12.77 -4.16 -15.12
N PRO A 117 12.37 -4.42 -13.85
CA PRO A 117 13.23 -4.12 -12.72
C PRO A 117 14.52 -4.95 -12.84
N PRO A 118 15.69 -4.43 -12.44
CA PRO A 118 16.94 -5.16 -12.53
C PRO A 118 16.94 -6.39 -11.62
N ARG A 119 17.76 -7.38 -11.96
CA ARG A 119 17.91 -8.60 -11.16
C ARG A 119 18.52 -8.27 -9.80
N HIS A 120 17.84 -8.67 -8.75
CA HIS A 120 18.29 -8.48 -7.39
C HIS A 120 18.10 -9.76 -6.58
N GLN A 121 19.16 -10.21 -5.91
CA GLN A 121 19.20 -11.48 -5.15
C GLN A 121 18.91 -11.29 -3.66
N GLY A 122 18.24 -10.20 -3.27
CA GLY A 122 17.96 -9.87 -1.88
C GLY A 122 19.06 -9.04 -1.22
N MET A 123 18.86 -8.74 0.06
CA MET A 123 19.65 -7.77 0.82
C MET A 123 21.13 -8.17 0.84
N ILE A 124 22.00 -7.29 0.32
CA ILE A 124 23.41 -7.26 0.68
C ILE A 124 23.55 -6.46 1.99
N PRO A 125 24.47 -6.80 2.91
CA PRO A 125 24.61 -6.12 4.21
C PRO A 125 24.61 -4.59 4.11
N GLU A 126 25.23 -4.04 3.07
CA GLU A 126 25.33 -2.61 2.79
C GLU A 126 23.96 -1.95 2.57
N ALA A 127 23.00 -2.66 1.97
CA ALA A 127 21.64 -2.18 1.79
C ALA A 127 20.89 -2.05 3.14
N GLY A 128 21.19 -2.91 4.11
CA GLY A 128 20.59 -2.84 5.46
C GLY A 128 20.98 -1.56 6.21
N GLU A 129 22.26 -1.19 6.16
CA GLU A 129 22.76 0.05 6.76
C GLU A 129 22.18 1.29 6.06
N GLN A 130 22.11 1.29 4.73
CA GLN A 130 21.51 2.38 3.96
C GLN A 130 20.02 2.55 4.27
N ILE A 131 19.25 1.46 4.30
CA ILE A 131 17.83 1.53 4.65
C ILE A 131 17.66 2.04 6.08
N HIS A 132 18.47 1.58 7.04
CA HIS A 132 18.44 2.10 8.41
C HIS A 132 18.75 3.61 8.46
N GLN A 133 19.77 4.07 7.74
CA GLN A 133 20.14 5.49 7.65
C GLN A 133 19.05 6.36 7.02
N VAL A 134 18.24 5.81 6.11
CA VAL A 134 17.13 6.55 5.49
C VAL A 134 15.86 6.50 6.34
N CYS A 135 15.61 5.40 7.05
CA CYS A 135 14.46 5.26 7.93
C CYS A 135 14.56 6.14 9.17
N GLN A 136 15.74 6.26 9.78
CA GLN A 136 15.94 7.00 11.04
C GLN A 136 15.53 8.49 10.97
N PRO A 137 15.90 9.27 9.94
CA PRO A 137 15.52 10.68 9.83
C PRO A 137 14.06 10.90 9.38
N SER A 138 13.37 9.85 8.92
CA SER A 138 12.06 9.97 8.25
C SER A 138 10.89 10.28 9.20
N GLY A 139 11.11 10.41 10.50
CA GLY A 139 10.07 10.83 11.45
C GLY A 139 8.83 9.93 11.55
N GLY A 140 8.88 8.71 10.98
CA GLY A 140 7.73 7.78 10.92
C GLY A 140 6.97 7.77 9.59
N ASP A 141 7.52 8.39 8.54
CA ASP A 141 6.97 8.36 7.18
C ASP A 141 7.19 7.01 6.48
N VAL A 142 8.18 6.22 6.93
CA VAL A 142 8.41 4.87 6.41
C VAL A 142 7.50 3.86 7.14
N LEU A 143 6.60 3.24 6.39
CA LEU A 143 5.66 2.22 6.86
C LEU A 143 6.23 0.81 6.90
N GLY A 144 7.19 0.52 6.03
CA GLY A 144 7.65 -0.83 5.80
C GLY A 144 8.65 -1.01 4.66
N ILE A 145 9.04 -2.27 4.47
CA ILE A 145 9.84 -2.74 3.33
C ILE A 145 8.92 -3.39 2.30
N LYS A 146 9.18 -3.15 1.03
CA LYS A 146 8.44 -3.70 -0.10
C LYS A 146 9.31 -4.67 -0.87
N ILE A 147 8.79 -5.87 -1.15
CA ILE A 147 9.38 -6.81 -2.09
C ILE A 147 8.44 -7.13 -3.25
N ARG A 148 9.03 -7.44 -4.41
CA ARG A 148 8.32 -7.83 -5.64
C ARG A 148 8.93 -9.10 -6.25
N PRO A 149 8.55 -10.29 -5.77
CA PRO A 149 8.92 -11.56 -6.40
C PRO A 149 8.29 -11.71 -7.80
N GLY A 150 8.63 -12.81 -8.49
CA GLY A 150 8.05 -13.19 -9.79
C GLY A 150 8.76 -12.64 -11.02
N GLN A 151 9.99 -12.12 -10.86
CA GLN A 151 10.72 -11.48 -11.97
C GLN A 151 11.74 -12.40 -12.65
N TYR A 152 12.49 -13.21 -11.88
CA TYR A 152 13.67 -13.90 -12.40
C TYR A 152 13.71 -15.42 -12.13
N GLY A 153 12.99 -15.89 -11.11
CA GLY A 153 12.89 -17.32 -10.82
C GLY A 153 12.80 -17.63 -9.34
N ARG A 154 12.59 -18.92 -9.03
CA ARG A 154 12.37 -19.41 -7.66
C ARG A 154 13.52 -19.10 -6.70
N ARG A 155 14.78 -19.16 -7.15
CA ARG A 155 15.94 -18.86 -6.29
C ARG A 155 15.95 -17.39 -5.88
N ASP A 156 15.72 -16.50 -6.84
CA ASP A 156 15.69 -15.05 -6.61
C ASP A 156 14.49 -14.67 -5.72
N ASP A 157 13.31 -15.24 -5.94
CA ASP A 157 12.13 -15.02 -5.07
C ASP A 157 12.39 -15.44 -3.62
N ARG A 158 13.03 -16.60 -3.38
CA ARG A 158 13.38 -17.04 -2.02
C ARG A 158 14.33 -16.06 -1.33
N ALA A 159 15.31 -15.56 -2.08
CA ALA A 159 16.30 -14.64 -1.54
C ALA A 159 15.70 -13.25 -1.26
N LEU A 160 14.80 -12.78 -2.12
CA LEU A 160 14.01 -11.56 -1.88
C LEU A 160 13.13 -11.67 -0.63
N LEU A 161 12.43 -12.80 -0.45
CA LEU A 161 11.60 -13.00 0.74
C LEU A 161 12.44 -13.03 2.02
N ALA A 162 13.52 -13.81 2.04
CA ALA A 162 14.43 -13.88 3.19
C ALA A 162 15.06 -12.53 3.53
N GLY A 163 15.52 -11.79 2.51
CA GLY A 163 16.06 -10.44 2.67
C GLY A 163 15.04 -9.44 3.16
N GLY A 164 13.80 -9.51 2.65
CA GLY A 164 12.70 -8.65 3.08
C GLY A 164 12.32 -8.85 4.55
N VAL A 165 12.24 -10.11 5.01
CA VAL A 165 11.99 -10.45 6.42
C VAL A 165 13.12 -9.90 7.29
N CYS A 166 14.37 -10.20 6.94
CA CYS A 166 15.53 -9.72 7.68
C CYS A 166 15.58 -8.19 7.78
N ALA A 167 15.29 -7.48 6.69
CA ALA A 167 15.25 -6.02 6.65
C ALA A 167 14.11 -5.46 7.54
N ALA A 168 12.90 -5.98 7.38
CA ALA A 168 11.73 -5.55 8.15
C ALA A 168 11.94 -5.76 9.66
N ASP A 169 12.42 -6.94 10.06
CA ASP A 169 12.72 -7.29 11.45
C ASP A 169 13.80 -6.39 12.04
N SER A 170 14.90 -6.16 11.32
CA SER A 170 16.02 -5.33 11.79
C SER A 170 15.63 -3.86 12.00
N LEU A 171 14.62 -3.39 11.26
CA LEU A 171 14.12 -2.01 11.33
C LEU A 171 12.89 -1.85 12.21
N GLY A 172 12.28 -2.95 12.67
CA GLY A 172 11.02 -2.93 13.41
C GLY A 172 9.85 -2.37 12.59
N VAL A 173 9.86 -2.57 11.27
CA VAL A 173 8.80 -2.13 10.35
C VAL A 173 8.09 -3.31 9.70
N ARG A 174 7.00 -3.06 8.97
CA ARG A 174 6.23 -4.12 8.31
C ARG A 174 6.90 -4.56 7.01
N LEU A 175 6.68 -5.82 6.60
CA LEU A 175 6.97 -6.31 5.27
C LEU A 175 5.71 -6.28 4.41
N MET A 176 5.84 -5.78 3.18
CA MET A 176 4.80 -5.85 2.16
C MET A 176 5.28 -6.69 0.96
N VAL A 177 4.50 -7.71 0.61
CA VAL A 177 4.82 -8.64 -0.48
C VAL A 177 3.86 -8.42 -1.65
N HIS A 178 4.40 -8.11 -2.82
CA HIS A 178 3.63 -8.13 -4.07
C HIS A 178 3.40 -9.57 -4.51
N PHE A 179 2.20 -10.09 -4.28
CA PHE A 179 1.87 -11.49 -4.54
C PHE A 179 1.24 -11.64 -5.92
N THR A 180 2.07 -11.65 -6.96
CA THR A 180 1.67 -12.00 -8.33
C THR A 180 2.85 -12.61 -9.06
N ASP A 181 2.62 -13.60 -9.92
CA ASP A 181 3.64 -14.25 -10.77
C ASP A 181 4.85 -14.83 -10.00
N THR A 182 4.74 -14.95 -8.68
CA THR A 182 5.80 -15.52 -7.86
C THR A 182 5.96 -17.01 -8.12
N PHE A 183 7.20 -17.46 -8.07
CA PHE A 183 7.57 -18.87 -8.17
C PHE A 183 7.49 -19.60 -6.81
N LEU A 184 7.07 -18.91 -5.74
CA LEU A 184 6.89 -19.47 -4.41
C LEU A 184 5.44 -19.91 -4.19
N LEU A 185 5.25 -20.85 -3.28
CA LEU A 185 3.92 -21.23 -2.81
C LEU A 185 3.42 -20.15 -1.84
N LEU A 186 2.14 -19.82 -1.92
CA LEU A 186 1.50 -18.88 -1.00
C LEU A 186 1.74 -19.28 0.46
N ALA A 187 1.55 -20.56 0.80
CA ALA A 187 1.82 -21.08 2.14
C ALA A 187 3.25 -20.78 2.63
N SER A 188 4.25 -20.83 1.74
CA SER A 188 5.64 -20.49 2.11
C SER A 188 5.83 -19.00 2.35
N ILE A 189 5.11 -18.14 1.63
CA ILE A 189 5.13 -16.69 1.84
C ILE A 189 4.45 -16.38 3.17
N VAL A 190 3.22 -16.86 3.37
CA VAL A 190 2.42 -16.64 4.59
C VAL A 190 3.16 -17.12 5.83
N ALA A 191 3.85 -18.27 5.78
CA ALA A 191 4.64 -18.77 6.90
C ALA A 191 5.79 -17.82 7.31
N ALA A 192 6.31 -17.02 6.38
CA ALA A 192 7.41 -16.08 6.64
C ALA A 192 6.93 -14.72 7.17
N LEU A 193 5.65 -14.37 6.96
CA LEU A 193 5.09 -13.08 7.37
C LEU A 193 4.70 -13.05 8.85
N GLN A 194 4.81 -11.88 9.46
CA GLN A 194 4.40 -11.57 10.83
C GLN A 194 3.01 -10.91 10.86
N PRO A 195 2.33 -10.86 12.01
CA PRO A 195 1.11 -10.08 12.15
C PRO A 195 1.32 -8.63 11.70
N ARG A 196 0.36 -8.09 10.95
CA ARG A 196 0.36 -6.76 10.32
C ARG A 196 1.24 -6.60 9.08
N ASP A 197 2.02 -7.61 8.68
CA ASP A 197 2.61 -7.62 7.34
C ASP A 197 1.51 -7.62 6.27
N VAL A 198 1.85 -7.17 5.08
CA VAL A 198 0.88 -6.93 4.01
C VAL A 198 1.14 -7.88 2.84
N LEU A 199 0.11 -8.64 2.47
CA LEU A 199 0.06 -9.35 1.20
C LEU A 199 -0.80 -8.51 0.24
N THR A 200 -0.22 -7.95 -0.82
CA THR A 200 -0.98 -7.16 -1.81
C THR A 200 -1.23 -7.95 -3.09
N ARG A 201 -2.23 -7.51 -3.86
CA ARG A 201 -2.69 -8.12 -5.12
C ARG A 201 -3.39 -9.45 -4.91
N VAL A 202 -3.92 -9.70 -3.70
CA VAL A 202 -4.44 -11.02 -3.30
C VAL A 202 -5.53 -11.56 -4.23
N PHE A 203 -6.26 -10.70 -4.95
CA PHE A 203 -7.32 -11.11 -5.87
C PHE A 203 -6.88 -11.19 -7.34
N HIS A 204 -5.58 -11.41 -7.60
CA HIS A 204 -5.08 -11.68 -8.94
C HIS A 204 -5.47 -13.10 -9.42
N GLY A 205 -5.51 -13.30 -10.74
CA GLY A 205 -5.82 -14.57 -11.41
C GLY A 205 -4.64 -15.11 -12.21
N LEU A 206 -3.42 -14.74 -11.81
CA LEU A 206 -2.16 -15.08 -12.49
C LEU A 206 -1.50 -16.31 -11.83
N LEU A 207 -0.25 -16.65 -12.20
CA LEU A 207 0.46 -17.80 -11.62
C LEU A 207 0.56 -17.72 -10.10
N GLY A 208 0.38 -18.87 -9.43
CA GLY A 208 0.22 -18.94 -7.98
C GLY A 208 -1.05 -18.23 -7.49
N PRO A 209 -2.19 -18.31 -8.19
CA PRO A 209 -3.37 -17.56 -7.81
C PRO A 209 -3.86 -18.00 -6.43
N ILE A 210 -4.57 -17.09 -5.78
CA ILE A 210 -5.25 -17.36 -4.51
C ILE A 210 -6.29 -18.48 -4.59
N LEU A 211 -6.66 -18.89 -5.80
CA LEU A 211 -7.60 -19.97 -6.07
C LEU A 211 -6.87 -21.22 -6.57
N VAL A 212 -7.08 -22.36 -5.90
CA VAL A 212 -6.63 -23.68 -6.33
C VAL A 212 -7.86 -24.54 -6.60
N ASN A 213 -8.02 -25.01 -7.84
CA ASN A 213 -9.17 -25.82 -8.26
C ASN A 213 -10.53 -25.18 -7.88
N ASP A 214 -10.71 -23.89 -8.16
CA ASP A 214 -11.91 -23.09 -7.86
C ASP A 214 -12.18 -22.74 -6.38
N TYR A 215 -11.35 -23.20 -5.44
CA TYR A 215 -11.43 -22.88 -4.00
C TYR A 215 -10.30 -21.94 -3.58
N SER A 216 -10.51 -21.16 -2.50
CA SER A 216 -9.40 -20.41 -1.91
C SER A 216 -8.30 -21.34 -1.37
N ASP A 217 -7.05 -20.95 -1.59
CA ASP A 217 -5.91 -21.58 -0.94
C ASP A 217 -6.04 -21.36 0.58
N SER A 218 -6.05 -22.46 1.34
CA SER A 218 -6.14 -22.45 2.81
C SER A 218 -5.12 -21.54 3.49
N ALA A 219 -3.98 -21.27 2.83
CA ALA A 219 -2.97 -20.35 3.33
C ALA A 219 -3.49 -18.90 3.48
N ILE A 220 -4.52 -18.49 2.75
CA ILE A 220 -5.14 -17.17 2.97
C ILE A 220 -5.93 -17.13 4.27
N ALA A 221 -6.70 -18.19 4.55
CA ALA A 221 -7.43 -18.25 5.81
C ALA A 221 -6.46 -18.23 7.00
N ASP A 222 -5.33 -18.95 6.90
CA ASP A 222 -4.23 -18.86 7.88
C ASP A 222 -3.66 -17.44 7.97
N ALA A 223 -3.43 -16.79 6.82
CA ALA A 223 -2.90 -15.43 6.80
C ALA A 223 -3.81 -14.43 7.53
N VAL A 224 -5.11 -14.48 7.24
CA VAL A 224 -6.12 -13.64 7.89
C VAL A 224 -6.19 -13.93 9.39
N PHE A 225 -6.23 -15.21 9.77
CA PHE A 225 -6.26 -15.62 11.17
C PHE A 225 -5.04 -15.14 11.95
N ARG A 226 -3.86 -15.14 11.33
CA ARG A 226 -2.60 -14.67 11.92
C ARG A 226 -2.45 -13.14 11.90
N GLY A 227 -3.43 -12.40 11.39
CA GLY A 227 -3.44 -10.95 11.35
C GLY A 227 -2.57 -10.36 10.23
N ILE A 228 -2.29 -11.10 9.16
CA ILE A 228 -1.67 -10.57 7.95
C ILE A 228 -2.72 -9.76 7.18
N VAL A 229 -2.36 -8.53 6.81
CA VAL A 229 -3.24 -7.61 6.10
C VAL A 229 -3.27 -7.99 4.62
N SER A 230 -4.46 -8.26 4.12
CA SER A 230 -4.68 -8.50 2.68
C SER A 230 -5.06 -7.19 2.01
N ASP A 231 -4.24 -6.75 1.05
CA ASP A 231 -4.47 -5.55 0.25
C ASP A 231 -4.86 -5.93 -1.19
N VAL A 232 -5.85 -5.21 -1.73
CA VAL A 232 -6.33 -5.39 -3.10
C VAL A 232 -5.25 -4.97 -4.11
N GLY A 233 -4.64 -3.80 -3.92
CA GLY A 233 -3.65 -3.23 -4.84
C GLY A 233 -4.11 -3.21 -6.31
N HIS A 234 -5.30 -2.69 -6.60
CA HIS A 234 -5.87 -2.81 -7.94
C HIS A 234 -5.00 -2.13 -9.02
N ARG A 235 -4.67 -2.88 -10.08
CA ARG A 235 -4.17 -2.39 -11.36
C ARG A 235 -4.67 -3.32 -12.47
N SER A 236 -4.76 -2.85 -13.71
CA SER A 236 -5.48 -3.48 -14.84
C SER A 236 -5.39 -5.01 -14.97
N THR A 237 -4.27 -5.64 -14.63
CA THR A 237 -4.04 -7.10 -14.74
C THR A 237 -4.10 -7.86 -13.41
N HIS A 238 -4.37 -7.20 -12.29
CA HIS A 238 -4.15 -7.72 -10.94
C HIS A 238 -5.41 -7.84 -10.08
N ILE A 239 -6.60 -7.63 -10.65
CA ILE A 239 -7.87 -8.00 -10.01
C ILE A 239 -8.73 -8.82 -10.95
N PHE A 240 -9.23 -9.94 -10.45
CA PHE A 240 -10.27 -10.72 -11.11
C PHE A 240 -11.50 -10.72 -10.22
N ARG A 241 -12.60 -10.17 -10.72
CA ARG A 241 -13.87 -10.07 -9.96
C ARG A 241 -14.33 -11.42 -9.41
N SER A 242 -14.11 -12.49 -10.18
CA SER A 242 -14.42 -13.86 -9.79
C SER A 242 -13.60 -14.32 -8.58
N ALA A 243 -12.31 -13.98 -8.51
CA ALA A 243 -11.47 -14.27 -7.36
C ALA A 243 -11.94 -13.53 -6.11
N PHE A 244 -12.21 -12.22 -6.22
CA PHE A 244 -12.75 -11.43 -5.09
C PHE A 244 -14.06 -12.00 -4.54
N GLN A 245 -15.02 -12.30 -5.41
CA GLN A 245 -16.34 -12.80 -4.99
C GLN A 245 -16.25 -14.15 -4.27
N ARG A 246 -15.38 -15.05 -4.72
CA ARG A 246 -15.20 -16.38 -4.13
C ARG A 246 -14.50 -16.32 -2.77
N VAL A 247 -13.37 -15.61 -2.70
CA VAL A 247 -12.63 -15.46 -1.44
C VAL A 247 -13.50 -14.79 -0.37
N ARG A 248 -14.30 -13.78 -0.74
CA ARG A 248 -15.26 -13.15 0.18
C ARG A 248 -16.36 -14.10 0.66
N ALA A 249 -16.77 -15.07 -0.14
CA ALA A 249 -17.80 -16.04 0.25
C ALA A 249 -17.26 -17.12 1.21
N GLU A 250 -15.96 -17.43 1.13
CA GLU A 250 -15.31 -18.51 1.89
C GLU A 250 -14.64 -18.02 3.18
N ILE A 251 -14.17 -16.77 3.21
CA ILE A 251 -13.41 -16.21 4.33
C ILE A 251 -14.23 -15.12 5.01
N CYS A 252 -14.56 -15.33 6.29
CA CYS A 252 -15.02 -14.28 7.17
C CYS A 252 -13.87 -13.32 7.46
N TRP A 253 -13.79 -12.24 6.70
CA TRP A 253 -12.96 -11.09 7.03
C TRP A 253 -13.52 -10.50 8.33
N GLN A 254 -12.78 -10.60 9.43
CA GLN A 254 -13.14 -9.86 10.64
C GLN A 254 -12.94 -8.37 10.32
N THR A 255 -14.06 -7.65 10.29
CA THR A 255 -14.12 -6.19 10.17
C THR A 255 -13.63 -5.53 11.43
#